data_AF-A0A6J4S9S4-F1
#
_entry.id   AF-A0A6J4S9S4-F1
#
_cell.length_a   1.000
_cell.length_b   1.000
_cell.length_c   1.000
_cell.angle_alpha   90.00
_cell.angle_beta   90.00
_cell.angle_gamma   90.00
#
_symmetry.space_group_name_H-M   'P 1'
#
loop_
_entity.id
_entity.type
_entity.pdbx_description
1 polymer ?
#
loop_
_entity_poly.entity_id
_entity_poly.type
_entity_poly.pdbx_seq_one_letter_code
_entity_poly.pdbx_strand_id
1 'polypeptide(L)'
;MSIKGRPQRWLDDALKRGDLAAVRAEVSRLPAVSLEDALRIALLVCDCEPERGERAAVRWLGRFCLERRDVTLAQVREALDAFAVLVEEPDAAEARLRRLVGG
;
A
#
# COMPACT_ATOMS: atom_id res chain seq x y z
N MET A 1 -5.47 2.21 -27.87
CA MET A 1 -4.06 2.65 -27.76
C MET A 1 -3.75 2.91 -26.29
N SER A 2 -2.89 2.11 -25.66
CA SER A 2 -2.81 1.96 -24.20
C SER A 2 -2.00 3.09 -23.54
N ILE A 3 -2.70 4.10 -23.01
CA ILE A 3 -2.11 5.20 -22.21
C ILE A 3 -1.77 4.73 -20.78
N LYS A 4 -2.31 3.58 -20.33
CA LYS A 4 -2.13 3.05 -18.96
C LYS A 4 -0.72 2.52 -18.66
N GLY A 5 0.04 2.11 -19.68
CA GLY A 5 1.33 1.42 -19.47
C GLY A 5 2.48 2.30 -18.99
N ARG A 6 2.46 3.61 -19.25
CA ARG A 6 3.55 4.53 -18.83
C ARG A 6 3.41 5.03 -17.39
N PRO A 7 2.21 5.47 -16.93
CA PRO A 7 2.03 5.94 -15.55
C PRO A 7 2.26 4.84 -14.50
N GLN A 8 1.78 3.62 -14.76
CA GLN A 8 1.96 2.50 -13.82
C GLN A 8 3.44 2.14 -13.65
N ARG A 9 4.20 2.15 -14.76
CA ARG A 9 5.65 1.87 -14.74
C ARG A 9 6.45 2.90 -13.94
N TRP A 10 6.10 4.19 -14.04
CA TRP A 10 6.80 5.23 -13.28
C TRP A 10 6.52 5.14 -11.77
N LEU A 11 5.29 4.81 -11.39
CA LEU A 11 4.96 4.53 -10.00
C LEU A 11 5.73 3.31 -9.48
N ASP A 12 5.77 2.22 -10.25
CA ASP A 12 6.53 1.02 -9.90
C ASP A 12 8.02 1.32 -9.70
N ASP A 13 8.61 2.10 -10.60
CA ASP A 13 10.02 2.47 -10.53
C ASP A 13 10.31 3.42 -9.36
N ALA A 14 9.41 4.35 -9.05
CA ALA A 14 9.52 5.22 -7.88
C ALA A 14 9.40 4.44 -6.56
N LEU A 15 8.46 3.50 -6.48
CA LEU A 15 8.30 2.59 -5.35
C LEU A 15 9.54 1.72 -5.15
N LYS A 16 10.12 1.17 -6.24
CA LYS A 16 11.37 0.39 -6.17
C LYS A 16 12.55 1.19 -5.64
N ARG A 17 12.59 2.50 -5.90
CA ARG A 17 13.65 3.39 -5.42
C ARG A 17 13.41 3.93 -4.00
N GLY A 18 12.23 3.70 -3.42
CA GLY A 18 11.84 4.31 -2.15
C GLY A 18 11.67 5.83 -2.22
N ASP A 19 11.45 6.40 -3.41
CA ASP A 19 11.37 7.86 -3.59
C ASP A 19 9.94 8.35 -3.35
N LEU A 20 9.64 8.70 -2.09
CA LEU A 20 8.31 9.15 -1.70
C LEU A 20 7.87 10.44 -2.42
N ALA A 21 8.80 11.32 -2.79
CA ALA A 21 8.48 12.54 -3.53
C ALA A 21 8.06 12.21 -4.97
N ALA A 22 8.80 11.33 -5.65
CA ALA A 22 8.42 10.85 -6.97
C ALA A 22 7.10 10.07 -6.95
N VAL A 23 6.89 9.21 -5.94
CA VAL A 23 5.61 8.48 -5.76
C VAL A 23 4.45 9.47 -5.63
N ARG A 24 4.57 10.52 -4.81
CA ARG A 24 3.54 11.56 -4.67
C ARG A 24 3.26 12.28 -6.00
N ALA A 25 4.31 12.61 -6.74
CA ALA A 25 4.18 13.25 -8.04
C ALA A 25 3.43 12.36 -9.05
N GLU A 26 3.73 11.06 -9.10
CA GLU A 26 3.06 10.11 -9.99
C GLU A 26 1.61 9.86 -9.58
N VAL A 27 1.35 9.65 -8.28
CA VAL A 27 -0.01 9.43 -7.76
C VAL A 27 -0.94 10.59 -8.09
N SER A 28 -0.46 11.84 -8.04
CA SER A 28 -1.26 13.03 -8.38
C SER A 28 -1.78 13.05 -9.82
N ARG A 29 -1.15 12.27 -10.71
CA ARG A 29 -1.50 12.17 -12.13
C ARG A 29 -2.43 10.99 -12.43
N LEU A 30 -2.61 10.08 -11.47
CA LEU A 30 -3.43 8.89 -11.66
C LEU A 30 -4.90 9.21 -11.37
N PRO A 31 -5.84 8.75 -12.23
CA PRO A 31 -7.27 8.94 -11.98
C PRO A 31 -7.76 8.13 -10.78
N ALA A 32 -7.11 7.01 -10.48
CA ALA A 32 -7.36 6.17 -9.33
C ALA A 32 -6.10 5.36 -8.99
N VAL A 33 -5.94 5.02 -7.71
CA VAL A 33 -4.86 4.17 -7.21
C VAL A 33 -5.47 2.83 -6.81
N SER A 34 -4.95 1.72 -7.35
CA SER A 34 -5.40 0.38 -6.98
C SER A 34 -5.19 0.12 -5.48
N LEU A 35 -5.92 -0.83 -4.91
CA LEU A 35 -5.73 -1.20 -3.50
C LEU A 35 -4.31 -1.74 -3.24
N GLU A 36 -3.73 -2.43 -4.22
CA GLU A 36 -2.37 -2.97 -4.17
C GLU A 36 -1.33 -1.86 -4.22
N ASP A 37 -1.44 -0.89 -5.14
CA ASP A 37 -0.54 0.26 -5.18
C ASP A 37 -0.67 1.10 -3.90
N ALA A 38 -1.89 1.23 -3.38
CA ALA A 38 -2.13 1.93 -2.12
C ALA A 38 -1.46 1.23 -0.93
N LEU A 39 -1.36 -0.11 -0.95
CA LEU A 39 -0.60 -0.85 0.05
C LEU A 39 0.88 -0.50 -0.04
N ARG A 40 1.44 -0.56 -1.26
CA ARG A 40 2.86 -0.25 -1.50
C ARG A 40 3.22 1.18 -1.07
N ILE A 41 2.32 2.14 -1.34
CA ILE A 41 2.48 3.52 -0.89
C ILE A 41 2.39 3.61 0.64
N ALA A 42 1.46 2.91 1.29
CA ALA A 42 1.33 2.92 2.74
C ALA A 42 2.59 2.37 3.42
N LEU A 43 3.13 1.25 2.92
CA LEU A 43 4.39 0.67 3.41
C LEU A 43 5.55 1.65 3.25
N LEU A 44 5.68 2.31 2.10
CA LEU A 44 6.71 3.32 1.87
C LEU A 44 6.58 4.52 2.82
N VAL A 45 5.36 4.96 3.11
CA VAL A 45 5.14 6.05 4.09
C VAL A 45 5.52 5.60 5.50
N CYS A 46 5.21 4.37 5.90
CA CYS A 46 5.63 3.83 7.20
C CYS A 46 7.15 3.81 7.36
N ASP A 47 7.87 3.50 6.28
CA ASP A 47 9.34 3.46 6.26
C ASP A 47 9.98 4.87 6.25
N CYS A 48 9.47 5.78 5.42
CA CYS A 48 10.06 7.10 5.22
C CYS A 48 9.59 8.19 6.20
N GLU A 49 8.34 8.11 6.68
CA GLU A 49 7.69 9.14 7.49
C GLU A 49 6.89 8.48 8.64
N PRO A 50 7.55 7.98 9.72
CA PRO A 50 6.90 7.23 10.79
C PRO A 50 5.72 7.96 11.43
N GLU A 51 5.79 9.29 11.55
CA GLU A 51 4.71 10.13 12.09
C GLU A 51 3.44 10.13 11.23
N ARG A 52 3.57 9.75 9.95
CA ARG A 52 2.45 9.61 9.00
C ARG A 52 2.12 8.16 8.69
N GLY A 53 3.02 7.22 9.00
CA GLY A 53 2.88 5.79 8.77
C GLY A 53 1.58 5.22 9.31
N GLU A 54 1.29 5.46 10.59
CA GLU A 54 0.07 4.95 11.23
C GLU A 54 -1.20 5.43 10.52
N ARG A 55 -1.26 6.72 10.13
CA ARG A 55 -2.41 7.26 9.38
C ARG A 55 -2.52 6.64 7.99
N ALA A 56 -1.40 6.35 7.34
CA ALA A 56 -1.39 5.68 6.04
C ALA A 56 -1.89 4.23 6.14
N ALA A 57 -1.45 3.50 7.17
CA ALA A 57 -1.91 2.15 7.47
C ALA A 57 -3.41 2.10 7.75
N VAL A 58 -3.92 2.97 8.63
CA VAL A 58 -5.36 3.07 8.95
C VAL A 58 -6.19 3.39 7.71
N ARG A 59 -5.73 4.35 6.88
CA ARG A 59 -6.43 4.70 5.64
C ARG A 59 -6.48 3.52 4.68
N TRP A 60 -5.39 2.79 4.54
CA TRP A 60 -5.34 1.61 3.69
C TRP A 60 -6.27 0.50 4.23
N LEU A 61 -6.25 0.23 5.54
CA LEU A 61 -7.12 -0.76 6.16
C LEU A 61 -8.61 -0.44 5.94
N GLY A 62 -8.98 0.84 6.05
CA GLY A 62 -10.35 1.28 5.73
C GLY A 62 -10.72 1.02 4.26
N ARG A 63 -9.80 1.26 3.31
CA ARG A 63 -10.02 0.91 1.90
C ARG A 63 -10.14 -0.59 1.69
N PHE A 64 -9.31 -1.39 2.34
CA PHE A 64 -9.37 -2.85 2.28
C PHE A 64 -10.77 -3.36 2.68
N CYS A 65 -11.32 -2.83 3.77
CA CYS A 65 -12.68 -3.16 4.22
C CYS A 65 -13.79 -2.73 3.27
N LEU A 66 -13.62 -1.62 2.54
CA LEU A 66 -14.63 -1.07 1.65
C LEU A 66 -14.57 -1.62 0.22
N GLU A 67 -13.37 -1.96 -0.27
CA GLU A 67 -13.15 -2.38 -1.65
C GLU A 67 -13.22 -3.90 -1.84
N ARG A 68 -12.97 -4.69 -0.79
CA ARG A 68 -13.11 -6.15 -0.83
C ARG A 68 -14.49 -6.57 -0.33
N ARG A 69 -15.29 -7.20 -1.20
CA ARG A 69 -16.68 -7.60 -0.89
C ARG A 69 -16.78 -8.69 0.17
N ASP A 70 -15.80 -9.61 0.20
CA ASP A 70 -15.81 -10.79 1.07
C ASP A 70 -14.78 -10.70 2.20
N VAL A 71 -14.42 -9.47 2.59
CA VAL A 71 -13.49 -9.28 3.71
C VAL A 71 -14.11 -9.80 5.00
N THR A 72 -13.33 -10.58 5.73
CA THR A 72 -13.69 -11.12 7.05
C THR A 72 -12.98 -10.34 8.16
N LEU A 73 -13.55 -10.37 9.37
CA LEU A 73 -12.88 -9.80 10.55
C LEU A 73 -11.52 -10.46 10.83
N ALA A 74 -11.35 -11.74 10.46
CA ALA A 74 -10.08 -12.45 10.58
C ALA A 74 -9.00 -11.83 9.67
N GLN A 75 -9.35 -11.52 8.42
CA GLN A 75 -8.43 -10.84 7.48
C GLN A 75 -8.13 -9.40 7.90
N VAL A 76 -9.11 -8.69 8.47
CA VAL A 76 -8.89 -7.34 9.01
C VAL A 76 -7.94 -7.39 10.21
N ARG A 77 -8.10 -8.37 11.10
CA ARG A 77 -7.16 -8.62 12.20
C ARG A 77 -5.78 -8.96 11.67
N GLU A 78 -5.67 -9.86 10.69
CA GLU A 78 -4.38 -10.22 10.08
C GLU A 78 -3.66 -9.00 9.49
N ALA A 79 -4.39 -8.12 8.79
CA ALA A 79 -3.82 -6.89 8.27
C ALA A 79 -3.34 -5.95 9.38
N LEU A 80 -4.14 -5.78 10.44
CA LEU A 80 -3.77 -4.95 11.59
C LEU A 80 -2.51 -5.49 12.29
N ASP A 81 -2.48 -6.80 12.56
CA ASP A 81 -1.35 -7.46 13.22
C ASP A 81 -0.08 -7.37 12.36
N ALA A 82 -0.20 -7.45 11.03
CA ALA A 82 0.91 -7.27 10.11
C ALA A 82 1.47 -5.83 10.15
N PHE A 83 0.61 -4.80 10.19
CA PHE A 83 1.10 -3.42 10.38
C PHE A 83 1.75 -3.19 11.75
N ALA A 84 1.26 -3.86 12.79
CA ALA A 84 1.77 -3.69 14.16
C ALA A 84 3.20 -4.21 14.34
N VAL A 85 3.63 -5.17 13.52
CA VAL A 85 4.99 -5.75 13.55
C VAL A 85 5.86 -5.28 12.37
N LEU A 86 5.45 -4.23 11.66
CA LEU A 86 6.10 -3.80 10.42
C LEU A 86 7.55 -3.34 10.64
N VAL A 87 7.87 -2.78 11.80
CA VAL A 87 9.22 -2.30 12.12
C VAL A 87 10.14 -3.47 12.48
N GLU A 88 9.61 -4.45 13.21
CA GLU A 88 10.34 -5.61 13.70
C GLU A 88 10.52 -6.68 12.60
N GLU A 89 9.50 -6.88 11.78
CA GLU A 89 9.41 -7.95 10.77
C GLU A 89 8.95 -7.40 9.40
N PRO A 90 9.67 -6.45 8.77
CA PRO A 90 9.18 -5.74 7.58
C PRO A 90 8.85 -6.68 6.41
N ASP A 91 9.74 -7.61 6.07
CA ASP A 91 9.53 -8.54 4.95
C ASP A 91 8.35 -9.48 5.20
N ALA A 92 8.20 -9.98 6.43
CA ALA A 92 7.13 -10.90 6.79
C ALA A 92 5.78 -10.17 6.85
N ALA A 93 5.74 -8.97 7.42
CA ALA A 93 4.57 -8.10 7.46
C ALA A 93 4.11 -7.74 6.04
N GLU A 94 5.02 -7.31 5.17
CA GLU A 94 4.73 -7.00 3.77
C GLU A 94 4.17 -8.22 3.02
N ALA A 95 4.80 -9.39 3.19
CA ALA A 95 4.33 -10.63 2.57
C ALA A 95 2.91 -11.00 3.03
N ARG A 96 2.61 -10.89 4.33
CA ARG A 96 1.25 -11.12 4.87
C ARG A 96 0.24 -10.17 4.23
N LEU A 97 0.53 -8.87 4.22
CA LEU A 97 -0.34 -7.84 3.64
C LEU A 97 -0.58 -8.07 2.15
N ARG A 98 0.46 -8.40 1.37
CA ARG A 98 0.32 -8.67 -0.08
C ARG A 98 -0.59 -9.86 -0.37
N ARG A 99 -0.53 -10.93 0.44
CA ARG A 99 -1.43 -12.10 0.26
C ARG A 99 -2.91 -11.73 0.42
N LEU A 100 -3.22 -10.75 1.27
CA LEU A 100 -4.60 -10.27 1.46
C LEU A 100 -5.13 -9.50 0.24
N VAL A 101 -4.25 -8.94 -0.59
CA VAL A 101 -4.63 -8.17 -1.79
C VAL A 101 -4.54 -8.99 -3.06
N GLY A 102 -3.63 -9.96 -3.15
CA GLY A 102 -3.36 -10.79 -4.33
C GLY A 102 -4.26 -12.03 -4.51
N GLY A 103 -5.32 -12.16 -3.71
CA GLY A 103 -6.37 -13.18 -3.85
C GLY A 103 -7.54 -12.75 -4.72
#